data_AF-A0A359CCM6-F1
#
_entry.id   AF-A0A359CCM6-F1
#
_cell.length_a   1.000
_cell.length_b   1.000
_cell.length_c   1.000
_cell.angle_alpha   90.00
_cell.angle_beta   90.00
_cell.angle_gamma   90.00
#
_symmetry.space_group_name_H-M   'P 1'
#
loop_
_entity.id
_entity.type
_entity.pdbx_description
1 polymer ?
#
loop_
_entity_poly.entity_id
_entity_poly.type
_entity_poly.pdbx_seq_one_letter_code
_entity_poly.pdbx_strand_id
1 'polypeptide(L)'
;MSLEEIPMGDVETLIERYGDQQIRAERKGYRDEHGAFIRHGTTTCWHPDGQKSRMEEYVHGKLHGRRLEWHRSGAVKSEGEYEEGRLQGKYREWKEDGGLVREEEYRNGEKHGVCFDYYEDGAIFTEYPYVKGNLHGPGKLWLRGGMKIAEVEYVNGEEVPGSRWIDEKLRKALEKQGE
;
A
#
# COMPACT_ATOMS: atom_id res chain seq x y z
N MET A 1 14.99 -10.74 -29.87
CA MET A 1 14.92 -9.26 -29.86
C MET A 1 15.76 -8.82 -28.70
N SER A 2 16.91 -8.20 -28.97
CA SER A 2 17.85 -7.71 -27.97
C SER A 2 17.25 -6.51 -27.24
N LEU A 3 17.21 -6.56 -25.91
CA LEU A 3 17.07 -5.34 -25.10
C LEU A 3 18.27 -4.45 -25.44
N GLU A 4 18.03 -3.28 -26.01
CA GLU A 4 19.07 -2.25 -26.09
C GLU A 4 19.44 -1.87 -24.65
N GLU A 5 20.68 -2.13 -24.26
CA GLU A 5 21.23 -1.71 -22.98
C GLU A 5 21.25 -0.17 -22.97
N ILE A 6 20.36 0.43 -22.19
CA ILE A 6 20.36 1.88 -21.95
C ILE A 6 21.76 2.21 -21.42
N PRO A 7 22.51 3.16 -22.00
CA PRO A 7 23.83 3.52 -21.50
C PRO A 7 23.68 4.10 -20.10
N MET A 8 23.98 3.29 -19.09
CA MET A 8 23.95 3.66 -17.68
C MET A 8 25.33 4.21 -17.31
N GLY A 9 25.36 5.39 -16.71
CA GLY A 9 26.53 5.80 -15.93
C GLY A 9 26.77 4.83 -14.76
N ASP A 10 27.95 4.90 -14.16
CA ASP A 10 28.24 4.08 -12.98
C ASP A 10 27.22 4.32 -11.87
N VAL A 11 26.77 3.24 -11.22
CA VAL A 11 25.84 3.35 -10.10
C VAL A 11 26.55 4.02 -8.91
N GLU A 12 26.00 5.15 -8.47
CA GLU A 12 26.45 5.93 -7.33
C GLU A 12 25.41 5.92 -6.19
N THR A 13 25.84 6.28 -4.98
CA THR A 13 24.96 6.49 -3.83
C THR A 13 24.91 7.97 -3.49
N LEU A 14 23.75 8.59 -3.62
CA LEU A 14 23.49 9.94 -3.12
C LEU A 14 23.09 9.88 -1.64
N ILE A 15 23.86 10.56 -0.79
CA ILE A 15 23.60 10.63 0.66
C ILE A 15 23.04 12.02 1.00
N GLU A 16 21.85 12.05 1.57
CA GLU A 16 21.23 13.24 2.14
C GLU A 16 21.33 13.19 3.66
N ARG A 17 21.60 14.33 4.29
CA ARG A 17 21.72 14.45 5.74
C ARG A 17 20.74 15.47 6.30
N TYR A 18 20.37 15.28 7.56
CA TYR A 18 19.69 16.29 8.36
C TYR A 18 20.65 17.43 8.74
N GLY A 19 20.13 18.50 9.33
CA GLY A 19 20.94 19.66 9.74
C GLY A 19 22.01 19.32 10.79
N ASP A 20 21.76 18.29 11.59
CA ASP A 20 22.68 17.73 12.60
C ASP A 20 23.69 16.71 12.02
N GLN A 21 23.78 16.59 10.70
CA GLN A 21 24.65 15.67 9.96
C GLN A 21 24.27 14.19 10.00
N GLN A 22 23.19 13.80 10.69
CA GLN A 22 22.69 12.43 10.63
C GLN A 22 22.17 12.09 9.21
N ILE A 23 22.35 10.85 8.76
CA ILE A 23 21.87 10.41 7.45
C ILE A 23 20.33 10.42 7.45
N ARG A 24 19.76 11.11 6.46
CA ARG A 24 18.33 11.17 6.19
C ARG A 24 17.92 10.19 5.10
N ALA A 25 18.72 10.08 4.04
CA ALA A 25 18.46 9.18 2.92
C ALA A 25 19.74 8.76 2.21
N GLU A 26 19.72 7.55 1.68
CA GLU A 26 20.73 6.96 0.80
C GLU A 26 19.97 6.47 -0.43
N ARG A 27 20.30 7.02 -1.59
CA ARG A 27 19.64 6.68 -2.86
C ARG A 27 20.67 6.12 -3.82
N LYS A 28 20.47 4.86 -4.24
CA LYS A 28 21.24 4.31 -5.35
C LYS A 28 20.64 4.77 -6.68
N GLY A 29 21.51 5.08 -7.63
CA GLY A 29 21.13 5.52 -8.96
C GLY A 29 22.33 5.79 -9.84
N TYR A 30 22.09 6.30 -11.04
CA TYR A 30 23.12 6.72 -11.98
C TYR A 30 22.74 8.07 -12.58
N ARG A 31 23.67 8.73 -13.28
CA ARG A 31 23.37 9.95 -14.05
C ARG A 31 23.10 9.59 -15.49
N ASP A 32 22.04 10.15 -16.06
CA ASP A 32 21.79 10.05 -17.50
C ASP A 32 22.74 10.99 -18.29
N GLU A 33 22.60 10.99 -19.62
CA GLU A 33 23.41 11.80 -20.53
C GLU A 33 23.28 13.32 -20.30
N HIS A 34 22.22 13.78 -19.62
CA HIS A 34 21.97 15.18 -19.26
C HIS A 34 22.46 15.48 -17.83
N GLY A 35 23.05 14.50 -17.15
CA GLY A 35 23.53 14.61 -15.77
C GLY A 35 22.42 14.46 -14.70
N ALA A 36 21.18 14.14 -15.09
CA ALA A 36 20.08 13.96 -14.17
C ALA A 36 20.23 12.64 -13.41
N PHE A 37 20.00 12.67 -12.10
CA PHE A 37 20.10 11.48 -11.26
C PHE A 37 18.85 10.60 -11.38
N ILE A 38 19.01 9.40 -11.91
CA ILE A 38 17.97 8.39 -12.09
C ILE A 38 18.15 7.30 -11.04
N ARG A 39 17.14 7.13 -10.18
CA ARG A 39 17.17 6.08 -9.14
C ARG A 39 17.23 4.69 -9.76
N HIS A 40 18.15 3.87 -9.28
CA HIS A 40 18.33 2.49 -9.71
C HIS A 40 18.99 1.71 -8.57
N GLY A 41 18.32 0.65 -8.11
CA GLY A 41 18.63 -0.05 -6.86
C GLY A 41 17.86 0.51 -5.67
N THR A 42 18.35 0.18 -4.47
CA THR A 42 17.67 0.49 -3.21
C THR A 42 17.83 1.95 -2.80
N THR A 43 16.72 2.59 -2.45
CA THR A 43 16.68 3.81 -1.65
C THR A 43 16.29 3.44 -0.22
N THR A 44 17.05 3.93 0.76
CA THR A 44 16.71 3.82 2.18
C THR A 44 16.62 5.22 2.79
N CYS A 45 15.63 5.44 3.64
CA CYS A 45 15.45 6.66 4.41
C CYS A 45 15.39 6.33 5.89
N TRP A 46 15.78 7.29 6.72
CA TRP A 46 15.77 7.17 8.18
C TRP A 46 14.91 8.26 8.80
N HIS A 47 14.47 8.03 10.03
CA HIS A 47 13.91 9.03 10.92
C HIS A 47 15.07 9.80 11.61
N PRO A 48 14.80 10.97 12.23
CA PRO A 48 15.83 11.73 12.96
C PRO A 48 16.42 11.02 14.20
N ASP A 49 15.86 9.88 14.61
CA ASP A 49 16.41 9.04 15.66
C ASP A 49 17.35 7.94 15.11
N GLY A 50 17.54 7.90 13.79
CA GLY A 50 18.38 6.93 13.09
C GLY A 50 17.70 5.59 12.80
N GLN A 51 16.42 5.43 13.13
CA GLN A 51 15.66 4.24 12.73
C GLN A 51 15.22 4.34 11.28
N LYS A 52 15.07 3.21 10.58
CA LYS A 52 14.57 3.22 9.20
C LYS A 52 13.17 3.82 9.18
N SER A 53 12.90 4.69 8.21
CA SER A 53 11.57 5.24 7.95
C SER A 53 10.97 4.66 6.68
N ARG A 54 11.80 4.40 5.67
CA ARG A 54 11.37 3.87 4.38
C ARG A 54 12.47 3.11 3.65
N MET A 55 12.09 2.12 2.87
CA MET A 55 12.94 1.43 1.90
C MET A 55 12.12 1.19 0.63
N GLU A 56 12.73 1.47 -0.50
CA GLU A 56 12.11 1.42 -1.83
C GLU A 56 13.12 0.87 -2.83
N GLU A 57 12.70 -0.02 -3.73
CA GLU A 57 13.53 -0.54 -4.82
C GLU A 57 13.17 0.11 -6.15
N TYR A 58 14.18 0.54 -6.90
CA TYR A 58 13.99 1.22 -8.18
C TYR A 58 14.70 0.52 -9.32
N VAL A 59 14.09 0.55 -10.50
CA VAL A 59 14.72 0.21 -11.78
C VAL A 59 14.44 1.39 -12.72
N HIS A 60 15.51 2.06 -13.16
CA HIS A 60 15.45 3.17 -14.13
C HIS A 60 14.42 4.25 -13.77
N GLY A 61 14.46 4.71 -12.51
CA GLY A 61 13.61 5.77 -11.98
C GLY A 61 12.22 5.31 -11.54
N LYS A 62 11.81 4.09 -11.85
CA LYS A 62 10.50 3.53 -11.48
C LYS A 62 10.61 2.58 -10.31
N LEU A 63 9.63 2.64 -9.41
CA LEU A 63 9.56 1.72 -8.28
C LEU A 63 9.33 0.29 -8.81
N HIS A 64 10.23 -0.63 -8.48
CA HIS A 64 10.24 -1.99 -9.02
C HIS A 64 10.89 -2.90 -7.97
N GLY A 65 10.09 -3.75 -7.35
CA GLY A 65 10.41 -4.53 -6.17
C GLY A 65 9.68 -4.03 -4.93
N ARG A 66 10.28 -4.24 -3.76
CA ARG A 66 9.64 -4.01 -2.47
C ARG A 66 9.60 -2.53 -2.09
N ARG A 67 8.50 -2.15 -1.43
CA ARG A 67 8.36 -0.92 -0.67
C ARG A 67 8.00 -1.26 0.77
N LEU A 68 8.74 -0.71 1.71
CA LEU A 68 8.52 -0.86 3.14
C LEU A 68 8.52 0.53 3.79
N GLU A 69 7.59 0.74 4.70
CA GLU A 69 7.57 1.91 5.59
C GLU A 69 7.55 1.44 7.04
N TRP A 70 8.19 2.21 7.92
CA TRP A 70 8.28 1.91 9.34
C TRP A 70 7.80 3.09 10.19
N HIS A 71 7.15 2.76 11.29
CA HIS A 71 6.87 3.69 12.39
C HIS A 71 8.16 4.14 13.05
N ARG A 72 8.10 5.21 13.87
CA ARG A 72 9.27 5.67 14.62
C ARG A 72 9.75 4.65 15.63
N SER A 73 8.92 3.76 16.14
CA SER A 73 9.35 2.61 16.98
C SER A 73 10.18 1.56 16.23
N GLY A 74 10.25 1.61 14.90
CA GLY A 74 10.84 0.57 14.07
C GLY A 74 9.89 -0.56 13.70
N ALA A 75 8.62 -0.53 14.17
CA ALA A 75 7.59 -1.44 13.71
C ALA A 75 7.24 -1.19 12.23
N VAL A 76 6.96 -2.25 11.47
CA VAL A 76 6.53 -2.11 10.07
C VAL A 76 5.18 -1.39 10.05
N LYS A 77 5.10 -0.32 9.28
CA LYS A 77 3.88 0.47 9.06
C LYS A 77 3.13 -0.02 7.85
N SER A 78 3.82 -0.26 6.74
CA SER A 78 3.21 -0.82 5.54
C SER A 78 4.21 -1.54 4.66
N GLU A 79 3.69 -2.47 3.85
CA GLU A 79 4.47 -3.17 2.84
C GLU A 79 3.67 -3.36 1.55
N GLY A 80 4.38 -3.38 0.43
CA GLY A 80 3.85 -3.73 -0.88
C GLY A 80 4.96 -4.03 -1.89
N GLU A 81 4.58 -4.64 -3.00
CA GLU A 81 5.48 -4.96 -4.11
C GLU A 81 5.06 -4.21 -5.36
N TYR A 82 6.03 -3.71 -6.13
CA TYR A 82 5.77 -2.87 -7.28
C TYR A 82 6.47 -3.42 -8.52
N GLU A 83 5.85 -3.21 -9.67
CA GLU A 83 6.41 -3.51 -10.98
C GLU A 83 6.17 -2.31 -11.88
N GLU A 84 7.24 -1.72 -12.43
CA GLU A 84 7.17 -0.55 -13.32
C GLU A 84 6.34 0.62 -12.74
N GLY A 85 6.47 0.84 -11.43
CA GLY A 85 5.77 1.89 -10.69
C GLY A 85 4.34 1.54 -10.27
N ARG A 86 3.85 0.32 -10.56
CA ARG A 86 2.50 -0.12 -10.24
C ARG A 86 2.52 -1.17 -9.14
N LEU A 87 1.66 -1.01 -8.13
CA LEU A 87 1.52 -1.98 -7.04
C LEU A 87 0.97 -3.31 -7.57
N GLN A 88 1.54 -4.41 -7.10
CA GLN A 88 1.21 -5.78 -7.45
C GLN A 88 1.01 -6.61 -6.19
N GLY A 89 0.07 -7.55 -6.23
CA GLY A 89 -0.16 -8.50 -5.15
C GLY A 89 -0.69 -7.83 -3.89
N LYS A 90 -0.23 -8.29 -2.73
CA LYS A 90 -0.74 -7.84 -1.44
C LYS A 90 -0.09 -6.54 -0.99
N TYR A 91 -0.92 -5.64 -0.50
CA TYR A 91 -0.53 -4.49 0.30
C TYR A 91 -1.08 -4.66 1.72
N ARG A 92 -0.26 -4.34 2.71
CA ARG A 92 -0.67 -4.40 4.12
C ARG A 92 -0.25 -3.16 4.86
N GLU A 93 -1.06 -2.79 5.83
CA GLU A 93 -0.82 -1.65 6.71
C GLU A 93 -1.10 -2.04 8.16
N TRP A 94 -0.23 -1.62 9.06
CA TRP A 94 -0.28 -1.93 10.49
C TRP A 94 -0.17 -0.68 11.35
N LYS A 95 -0.81 -0.74 12.51
CA LYS A 95 -0.59 0.16 13.63
C LYS A 95 0.81 -0.06 14.24
N GLU A 96 1.23 0.89 15.05
CA GLU A 96 2.51 0.83 15.77
C GLU A 96 2.59 -0.35 16.76
N ASP A 97 1.45 -0.81 17.30
CA ASP A 97 1.34 -2.00 18.16
C ASP A 97 1.40 -3.34 17.39
N GLY A 98 1.52 -3.30 16.06
CA GLY A 98 1.52 -4.47 15.18
C GLY A 98 0.12 -4.96 14.76
N GLY A 99 -0.96 -4.31 15.21
CA GLY A 99 -2.32 -4.62 14.78
C GLY A 99 -2.51 -4.29 13.30
N LEU A 100 -2.94 -5.27 12.51
CA LEU A 100 -3.24 -5.10 11.09
C LEU A 100 -4.45 -4.17 10.93
N VAL A 101 -4.31 -3.12 10.12
CA VAL A 101 -5.37 -2.14 9.82
C VAL A 101 -6.11 -2.55 8.55
N ARG A 102 -5.35 -2.98 7.54
CA ARG A 102 -5.90 -3.46 6.27
C ARG A 102 -4.96 -4.40 5.53
N GLU A 103 -5.58 -5.30 4.78
CA GLU A 103 -4.93 -6.13 3.76
C GLU A 103 -5.69 -5.94 2.45
N GLU A 104 -5.00 -5.44 1.44
CA GLU A 104 -5.56 -5.15 0.13
C GLU A 104 -4.82 -5.94 -0.94
N GLU A 105 -5.48 -6.26 -2.04
CA GLU A 105 -4.85 -6.94 -3.17
C GLU A 105 -4.94 -6.05 -4.42
N TYR A 106 -3.85 -5.99 -5.18
CA TYR A 106 -3.66 -5.13 -6.32
C TYR A 106 -3.16 -5.90 -7.54
N ARG A 107 -3.57 -5.45 -8.72
CA ARG A 107 -3.03 -5.87 -10.01
C ARG A 107 -2.86 -4.64 -10.89
N ASN A 108 -1.64 -4.40 -11.35
CA ASN A 108 -1.28 -3.26 -12.18
C ASN A 108 -1.70 -1.91 -11.57
N GLY A 109 -1.55 -1.77 -10.25
CA GLY A 109 -1.88 -0.54 -9.51
C GLY A 109 -3.36 -0.34 -9.22
N GLU A 110 -4.24 -1.26 -9.63
CA GLU A 110 -5.67 -1.22 -9.33
C GLU A 110 -6.04 -2.29 -8.30
N LYS A 111 -6.97 -2.01 -7.39
CA LYS A 111 -7.50 -3.03 -6.47
C LYS A 111 -8.07 -4.21 -7.26
N HIS A 112 -7.69 -5.42 -6.88
CA HIS A 112 -8.09 -6.65 -7.54
C HIS A 112 -8.00 -7.81 -6.55
N GLY A 113 -9.05 -8.61 -6.42
CA GLY A 113 -9.14 -9.62 -5.38
C GLY A 113 -9.90 -9.12 -4.16
N VAL A 114 -9.71 -9.76 -3.00
CA VAL A 114 -10.48 -9.44 -1.79
C VAL A 114 -9.66 -8.52 -0.89
N CYS A 115 -10.25 -7.38 -0.51
CA CYS A 115 -9.67 -6.41 0.42
C CYS A 115 -10.38 -6.48 1.77
N PHE A 116 -9.63 -6.30 2.84
CA PHE A 116 -10.09 -6.36 4.22
C PHE A 116 -9.65 -5.11 4.98
N ASP A 117 -10.58 -4.52 5.73
CA ASP A 117 -10.26 -3.62 6.84
C ASP A 117 -10.59 -4.31 8.17
N TYR A 118 -9.84 -3.97 9.22
CA TYR A 118 -9.92 -4.62 10.52
C TYR A 118 -10.25 -3.61 11.62
N TYR A 119 -10.93 -4.08 12.65
CA TYR A 119 -11.05 -3.38 13.93
C TYR A 119 -9.72 -3.41 14.70
N GLU A 120 -9.62 -2.56 15.73
CA GLU A 120 -8.41 -2.45 16.55
C GLU A 120 -8.02 -3.75 17.27
N ASP A 121 -8.98 -4.62 17.54
CA ASP A 121 -8.80 -5.95 18.16
C ASP A 121 -8.45 -7.05 17.14
N GLY A 122 -8.34 -6.70 15.86
CA GLY A 122 -8.04 -7.62 14.76
C GLY A 122 -9.25 -8.35 14.18
N ALA A 123 -10.48 -8.09 14.66
CA ALA A 123 -11.67 -8.63 14.03
C ALA A 123 -11.90 -7.97 12.66
N ILE A 124 -12.36 -8.76 11.67
CA ILE A 124 -12.69 -8.23 10.33
C ILE A 124 -13.83 -7.23 10.45
N PHE A 125 -13.65 -6.05 9.87
CA PHE A 125 -14.68 -5.04 9.73
C PHE A 125 -15.36 -5.14 8.36
N THR A 126 -14.56 -5.22 7.30
CA THR A 126 -15.03 -5.29 5.90
C THR A 126 -14.34 -6.41 5.13
N GLU A 127 -15.03 -6.98 4.16
CA GLU A 127 -14.50 -7.90 3.15
C GLU A 127 -15.12 -7.48 1.82
N TYR A 128 -14.31 -6.91 0.95
CA TYR A 128 -14.77 -6.31 -0.29
C TYR A 128 -14.03 -6.89 -1.49
N PRO A 129 -14.75 -7.57 -2.42
CA PRO A 129 -14.16 -8.06 -3.64
C PRO A 129 -14.06 -6.94 -4.69
N TYR A 130 -12.89 -6.82 -5.30
CA TYR A 130 -12.59 -5.85 -6.35
C TYR A 130 -12.16 -6.53 -7.64
N VAL A 131 -12.58 -5.96 -8.77
CA VAL A 131 -12.08 -6.29 -10.11
C VAL A 131 -11.77 -4.99 -10.85
N LYS A 132 -10.49 -4.79 -11.18
CA LYS A 132 -10.01 -3.60 -11.92
C LYS A 132 -10.45 -2.30 -11.25
N GLY A 133 -10.19 -2.20 -9.96
CA GLY A 133 -10.49 -1.03 -9.13
C GLY A 133 -11.94 -0.90 -8.68
N ASN A 134 -12.88 -1.69 -9.21
CA ASN A 134 -14.30 -1.56 -8.90
C ASN A 134 -14.78 -2.70 -7.98
N LEU A 135 -15.67 -2.39 -7.02
CA LEU A 135 -16.36 -3.42 -6.24
C LEU A 135 -17.13 -4.33 -7.19
N HIS A 136 -16.92 -5.64 -7.06
CA HIS A 136 -17.57 -6.62 -7.92
C HIS A 136 -17.69 -7.96 -7.19
N GLY A 137 -18.92 -8.36 -6.86
CA GLY A 137 -19.22 -9.52 -6.02
C GLY A 137 -19.82 -9.14 -4.65
N PRO A 138 -19.94 -10.12 -3.74
CA PRO A 138 -20.58 -9.93 -2.45
C PRO A 138 -19.63 -9.24 -1.45
N GLY A 139 -19.88 -7.96 -1.19
CA GLY A 139 -19.25 -7.20 -0.12
C GLY A 139 -19.91 -7.48 1.23
N LYS A 140 -19.11 -7.60 2.29
CA LYS A 140 -19.59 -7.98 3.62
C LYS A 140 -19.09 -7.03 4.69
N LEU A 141 -19.95 -6.75 5.67
CA LEU A 141 -19.63 -5.95 6.85
C LEU A 141 -20.00 -6.72 8.11
N TRP A 142 -19.15 -6.59 9.13
CA TRP A 142 -19.37 -7.14 10.47
C TRP A 142 -19.32 -6.05 11.51
N LEU A 143 -20.03 -6.24 12.62
CA LEU A 143 -19.84 -5.47 13.86
C LEU A 143 -18.65 -6.01 14.64
N ARG A 144 -18.11 -5.17 15.53
CA ARG A 144 -17.18 -5.60 16.58
C ARG A 144 -17.86 -6.72 17.39
N GLY A 145 -17.24 -7.90 17.44
CA GLY A 145 -17.83 -9.14 17.99
C GLY A 145 -18.23 -10.19 16.95
N GLY A 146 -18.06 -9.93 15.65
CA GLY A 146 -18.17 -10.92 14.58
C GLY A 146 -19.58 -11.15 14.04
N MET A 147 -20.57 -10.38 14.48
CA MET A 147 -21.92 -10.42 13.89
C MET A 147 -21.90 -9.76 12.51
N LYS A 148 -22.11 -10.54 11.44
CA LYS A 148 -22.31 -10.00 10.09
C LYS A 148 -23.57 -9.15 10.07
N ILE A 149 -23.51 -7.96 9.47
CA ILE A 149 -24.63 -7.01 9.40
C ILE A 149 -25.02 -6.61 7.98
N ALA A 150 -24.19 -6.90 6.99
CA ALA A 150 -24.55 -6.75 5.60
C ALA A 150 -23.84 -7.78 4.72
N GLU A 151 -24.53 -8.19 3.66
CA GLU A 151 -23.96 -8.87 2.51
C GLU A 151 -24.62 -8.27 1.27
N VAL A 152 -23.86 -7.42 0.58
CA VAL A 152 -24.33 -6.57 -0.51
C VAL A 152 -23.63 -6.99 -1.78
N GLU A 153 -24.40 -7.30 -2.81
CA GLU A 153 -23.85 -7.64 -4.12
C GLU A 153 -23.50 -6.35 -4.86
N TYR A 154 -22.30 -6.29 -5.43
CA TYR A 154 -21.84 -5.16 -6.24
C TYR A 154 -21.53 -5.58 -7.67
N VAL A 155 -21.85 -4.72 -8.63
CA VAL A 155 -21.40 -4.86 -10.02
C VAL A 155 -20.82 -3.53 -10.49
N ASN A 156 -19.51 -3.54 -10.79
CA ASN A 156 -18.78 -2.38 -11.29
C ASN A 156 -18.89 -1.14 -10.38
N GLY A 157 -18.83 -1.36 -9.07
CA GLY A 157 -18.92 -0.30 -8.06
C GLY A 157 -20.35 0.02 -7.61
N GLU A 158 -21.38 -0.48 -8.29
CA GLU A 158 -22.78 -0.20 -7.95
C GLU A 158 -23.41 -1.33 -7.14
N GLU A 159 -24.15 -0.97 -6.08
CA GLU A 159 -24.97 -1.92 -5.32
C GLU A 159 -26.07 -2.50 -6.22
N VAL A 160 -26.16 -3.82 -6.29
CA VAL A 160 -27.28 -4.50 -6.95
C VAL A 160 -28.53 -4.34 -6.08
N PRO A 161 -29.63 -3.78 -6.62
CA PRO A 161 -30.89 -3.62 -5.88
C PRO A 161 -31.41 -4.94 -5.30
N GLY A 162 -31.87 -4.91 -4.05
CA GLY A 162 -32.38 -6.10 -3.35
C GLY A 162 -31.33 -6.86 -2.53
N SER A 163 -30.08 -6.39 -2.53
CA SER A 163 -29.01 -6.85 -1.67
C SER A 163 -29.34 -6.81 -0.16
N ARG A 164 -28.80 -7.76 0.62
CA ARG A 164 -29.26 -8.04 1.99
C ARG A 164 -28.52 -7.22 3.04
N TRP A 165 -29.17 -6.17 3.51
CA TRP A 165 -28.87 -5.55 4.80
C TRP A 165 -29.61 -6.27 5.92
N ILE A 166 -28.95 -6.50 7.06
CA ILE A 166 -29.59 -7.18 8.20
C ILE A 166 -30.42 -6.20 9.03
N ASP A 167 -30.07 -4.90 9.05
CA ASP A 167 -30.86 -3.84 9.68
C ASP A 167 -30.59 -2.46 9.04
N GLU A 168 -31.65 -1.82 8.53
CA GLU A 168 -31.61 -0.50 7.87
C GLU A 168 -31.21 0.65 8.82
N LYS A 169 -31.43 0.51 10.13
CA LYS A 169 -30.96 1.48 11.14
C LYS A 169 -29.46 1.39 11.32
N LEU A 170 -28.90 0.17 11.29
CA LEU A 170 -27.46 -0.07 11.35
C LEU A 170 -26.74 0.48 10.12
N ARG A 171 -27.34 0.31 8.92
CA ARG A 171 -26.84 0.94 7.67
C ARG A 171 -26.63 2.44 7.84
N LYS A 172 -27.69 3.17 8.23
CA LYS A 172 -27.67 4.64 8.39
C LYS A 172 -26.73 5.12 9.50
N ALA A 173 -26.46 4.29 10.50
CA ALA A 173 -25.53 4.62 11.57
C ALA A 173 -24.06 4.54 11.12
N LEU A 174 -23.74 3.56 10.26
CA LEU A 174 -22.39 3.37 9.71
C LEU A 174 -22.03 4.41 8.66
N GLU A 175 -22.98 4.77 7.79
CA GLU A 175 -22.78 5.82 6.77
C GLU A 175 -22.38 7.17 7.39
N LYS A 176 -22.77 7.43 8.65
CA LYS A 176 -22.44 8.66 9.40
C LYS A 176 -21.08 8.65 10.10
N GLN A 177 -20.41 7.49 10.21
CA GLN A 177 -19.09 7.39 10.85
C GLN A 177 -17.93 7.48 9.84
N GLY A 178 -18.24 7.55 8.54
CA GLY A 178 -17.27 7.66 7.45
C GLY A 178 -17.05 9.07 6.89
N GLU A 179 -17.65 10.11 7.50
CA GLU A 179 -17.43 11.54 7.19
C GLU A 179 -16.60 12.22 8.28
#